data_AF-A0AAP4R7J7-F1
#
_entry.id   AF-A0AAP4R7J7-F1
#
_cell.length_a   1.000
_cell.length_b   1.000
_cell.length_c   1.000
_cell.angle_alpha   90.00
_cell.angle_beta   90.00
_cell.angle_gamma   90.00
#
_symmetry.space_group_name_H-M   'P 1'
#
loop_
_entity.id
_entity.type
_entity.pdbx_description
1 polymer ?
#
loop_
_entity_poly.entity_id
_entity_poly.type
_entity_poly.pdbx_seq_one_letter_code
_entity_poly.pdbx_strand_id
1 'polypeptide(L)'
;MRKISLFLLALGVVTLAACANYGAGLVSPRSSHDILFGIKAVADSNDLTDVDFVGKRLQIALVKGPETPVYESADQLIRGYRSEVKQRGGAKEYQLQNFHYGIFRPRDRNFERVIISVSMNVAAICIGPADVRGVFHEVDRSVNPHASWSSFSYDSPKAKGVRAYFRFGEDECLRGFGFFKNNKKE
;
A
#
# COMPACT_ATOMS: atom_id res chain seq x y z
N MET A 1 53.10 -8.57 -57.25
CA MET A 1 52.23 -9.21 -56.23
C MET A 1 52.67 -8.75 -54.84
N ARG A 2 51.72 -8.35 -53.98
CA ARG A 2 51.84 -8.02 -52.54
C ARG A 2 52.60 -6.72 -52.20
N LYS A 3 52.21 -5.85 -51.25
CA LYS A 3 51.05 -5.70 -50.34
C LYS A 3 51.05 -4.22 -49.90
N ILE A 4 49.98 -3.46 -50.09
CA ILE A 4 49.79 -2.15 -49.44
C ILE A 4 48.95 -2.41 -48.20
N SER A 5 49.55 -2.19 -47.02
CA SER A 5 48.88 -2.35 -45.72
C SER A 5 48.39 -0.97 -45.26
N LEU A 6 47.12 -0.68 -45.49
CA LEU A 6 46.44 0.50 -44.95
C LEU A 6 45.98 0.19 -43.51
N PHE A 7 46.66 0.80 -42.53
CA PHE A 7 46.21 0.81 -41.14
C PHE A 7 45.02 1.77 -41.02
N LEU A 8 43.81 1.21 -40.86
CA LEU A 8 42.60 1.94 -40.49
C LEU A 8 42.63 2.24 -39.00
N LEU A 9 42.85 3.51 -38.64
CA LEU A 9 42.65 4.05 -37.29
C LEU A 9 41.14 4.04 -36.97
N ALA A 10 40.70 3.07 -36.17
CA ALA A 10 39.37 3.06 -35.61
C ALA A 10 39.27 4.15 -34.53
N LEU A 11 38.55 5.24 -34.83
CA LEU A 11 38.05 6.15 -33.79
C LEU A 11 37.02 5.40 -32.94
N GLY A 12 37.46 4.89 -31.80
CA GLY A 12 36.56 4.36 -30.78
C GLY A 12 35.71 5.49 -30.20
N VAL A 13 34.44 5.54 -30.60
CA VAL A 13 33.44 6.40 -29.97
C VAL A 13 33.14 5.80 -28.59
N VAL A 14 33.77 6.36 -27.56
CA VAL A 14 33.42 6.09 -26.16
C VAL A 14 32.06 6.75 -25.92
N THR A 15 30.98 5.99 -26.07
CA THR A 15 29.67 6.42 -25.60
C THR A 15 29.69 6.44 -24.08
N LEU A 16 29.88 7.63 -23.50
CA LEU A 16 29.59 7.89 -22.09
C LEU A 16 28.12 7.55 -21.88
N ALA A 17 27.85 6.38 -21.31
CA ALA A 17 26.56 6.05 -20.74
C ALA A 17 26.34 7.01 -19.57
N ALA A 18 25.70 8.15 -19.84
CA ALA A 18 25.17 8.98 -18.79
C ALA A 18 24.09 8.15 -18.09
N CYS A 19 24.44 7.61 -16.91
CA CYS A 19 23.46 7.13 -15.94
C CYS A 19 22.59 8.34 -15.58
N ALA A 20 21.48 8.49 -16.29
CA ALA A 20 20.44 9.42 -15.92
C ALA A 20 19.95 8.99 -14.53
N ASN A 21 20.37 9.73 -13.51
CA ASN A 21 19.73 9.69 -12.21
C ASN A 21 18.26 10.03 -12.46
N TYR A 22 17.40 9.02 -12.48
CA TYR A 22 15.95 9.17 -12.56
C TYR A 22 15.52 10.00 -11.35
N GLY A 23 15.47 11.32 -11.54
CA GLY A 23 14.90 12.23 -10.57
C GLY A 23 13.46 11.83 -10.36
N ALA A 24 13.10 11.50 -9.13
CA ALA A 24 11.74 11.20 -8.68
C ALA A 24 10.74 12.36 -8.91
N GLY A 25 11.13 13.42 -9.64
CA GLY A 25 10.35 14.60 -9.94
C GLY A 25 9.41 14.49 -11.15
N LEU A 26 9.66 13.64 -12.15
CA LEU A 26 8.97 13.73 -13.45
C LEU A 26 7.82 12.73 -13.69
N VAL A 27 7.59 11.78 -12.79
CA VAL A 27 6.47 10.83 -12.98
C VAL A 27 5.17 11.49 -12.51
N SER A 28 4.22 11.63 -13.44
CA SER A 28 2.83 12.03 -13.15
C SER A 28 2.20 11.04 -12.17
N PRO A 29 1.28 11.48 -11.29
CA PRO A 29 0.47 10.55 -10.50
C PRO A 29 -0.17 9.50 -11.41
N ARG A 30 -0.28 8.28 -10.88
CA ARG A 30 -1.01 7.20 -11.54
C ARG A 30 -2.48 7.58 -11.70
N SER A 31 -3.16 6.92 -12.64
CA SER A 31 -4.60 7.10 -12.77
C SER A 31 -5.34 6.59 -11.52
N SER A 32 -6.50 7.17 -11.22
CA SER A 32 -7.39 6.73 -10.14
C SER A 32 -7.71 5.24 -10.27
N HIS A 33 -7.95 4.76 -11.49
CA HIS A 33 -8.21 3.35 -11.78
C HIS A 33 -7.04 2.45 -11.39
N ASP A 34 -5.80 2.80 -11.78
CA ASP A 34 -4.62 1.98 -11.48
C ASP A 34 -4.31 1.92 -9.98
N ILE A 35 -4.50 3.05 -9.27
CA ILE A 35 -4.36 3.12 -7.82
C ILE A 35 -5.38 2.19 -7.17
N LEU A 36 -6.65 2.32 -7.53
CA LEU A 36 -7.75 1.52 -6.97
C LEU A 36 -7.61 0.03 -7.31
N PHE A 37 -7.10 -0.31 -8.49
CA PHE A 37 -6.85 -1.70 -8.87
C PHE A 37 -5.72 -2.31 -8.02
N GLY A 38 -4.68 -1.53 -7.70
CA GLY A 38 -3.65 -1.93 -6.74
C GLY A 38 -4.22 -2.17 -5.33
N ILE A 39 -5.08 -1.25 -4.85
CA ILE A 39 -5.77 -1.38 -3.57
C ILE A 39 -6.67 -2.64 -3.57
N LYS A 40 -7.43 -2.87 -4.64
CA LYS A 40 -8.30 -4.04 -4.78
C LYS A 40 -7.51 -5.33 -4.78
N ALA A 41 -6.36 -5.38 -5.45
CA ALA A 41 -5.48 -6.55 -5.44
C ALA A 41 -4.97 -6.88 -4.03
N VAL A 42 -4.75 -5.87 -3.17
CA VAL A 42 -4.43 -6.08 -1.76
C VAL A 42 -5.66 -6.56 -0.98
N ALA A 43 -6.83 -5.95 -1.18
CA ALA A 43 -8.08 -6.39 -0.53
C ALA A 43 -8.47 -7.83 -0.90
N ASP A 44 -8.18 -8.24 -2.13
CA ASP A 44 -8.42 -9.58 -2.65
C ASP A 44 -7.31 -10.58 -2.27
N SER A 45 -6.26 -10.15 -1.55
CA SER A 45 -5.20 -11.02 -1.03
C SER A 45 -5.66 -11.78 0.21
N ASN A 46 -5.35 -13.08 0.25
CA ASN A 46 -5.56 -13.91 1.44
C ASN A 46 -4.56 -13.60 2.57
N ASP A 47 -3.44 -12.96 2.26
CA ASP A 47 -2.39 -12.67 3.21
C ASP A 47 -2.01 -11.18 3.18
N LEU A 48 -2.36 -10.49 4.27
CA LEU A 48 -1.95 -9.11 4.52
C LEU A 48 -0.68 -9.03 5.38
N THR A 49 -0.01 -10.15 5.65
CA THR A 49 1.29 -10.15 6.34
C THR A 49 2.47 -10.24 5.37
N ASP A 50 2.20 -10.55 4.10
CA ASP A 50 3.13 -10.39 2.98
C ASP A 50 3.34 -8.89 2.68
N VAL A 51 4.25 -8.29 3.44
CA VAL A 51 4.60 -6.87 3.36
C VAL A 51 5.16 -6.50 1.99
N ASP A 52 5.88 -7.41 1.32
CA ASP A 52 6.48 -7.16 0.02
C ASP A 52 5.41 -7.09 -1.06
N PHE A 53 4.43 -8.01 -1.03
CA PHE A 53 3.27 -7.95 -1.91
C PHE A 53 2.47 -6.67 -1.71
N VAL A 54 2.14 -6.32 -0.46
CA VAL A 54 1.39 -5.11 -0.13
C VAL A 54 2.15 -3.87 -0.63
N GLY A 55 3.44 -3.77 -0.31
CA GLY A 55 4.30 -2.66 -0.71
C GLY A 55 4.38 -2.53 -2.23
N LYS A 56 4.57 -3.64 -2.95
CA LYS A 56 4.63 -3.65 -4.42
C LYS A 56 3.31 -3.22 -5.07
N ARG A 57 2.18 -3.73 -4.60
CA ARG A 57 0.85 -3.40 -5.14
C ARG A 57 0.47 -1.95 -4.91
N LEU A 58 0.79 -1.43 -3.73
CA LEU A 58 0.53 -0.04 -3.40
C LEU A 58 1.59 0.91 -3.95
N GLN A 59 2.79 0.41 -4.31
CA GLN A 59 3.97 1.22 -4.62
C GLN A 59 4.44 2.04 -3.42
N ILE A 60 4.53 1.38 -2.26
CA ILE A 60 5.02 1.94 -1.01
C ILE A 60 6.25 1.13 -0.59
N ALA A 61 7.34 1.83 -0.25
CA ALA A 61 8.53 1.20 0.29
C ALA A 61 8.30 0.89 1.77
N LEU A 62 8.11 -0.39 2.08
CA LEU A 62 7.76 -0.87 3.42
C LEU A 62 8.93 -1.60 4.07
N VAL A 63 9.07 -1.46 5.38
CA VAL A 63 10.06 -2.18 6.19
C VAL A 63 9.39 -2.72 7.44
N LYS A 64 9.33 -4.05 7.58
CA LYS A 64 8.78 -4.71 8.75
C LYS A 64 9.77 -4.61 9.92
N GLY A 65 9.29 -4.11 11.06
CA GLY A 65 10.03 -4.13 12.31
C GLY A 65 10.02 -5.51 12.98
N PRO A 66 10.87 -5.72 14.00
CA PRO A 66 10.88 -6.97 14.76
C PRO A 66 9.53 -7.22 15.45
N GLU A 67 9.23 -8.49 15.72
CA GLU A 67 8.12 -8.85 16.60
C GLU A 67 8.43 -8.44 18.04
N THR A 68 7.49 -7.78 18.70
CA THR A 68 7.55 -7.42 20.12
C THR A 68 6.40 -8.07 20.89
N PRO A 69 6.64 -8.58 22.12
CA PRO A 69 5.58 -9.16 22.93
C PRO A 69 4.58 -8.07 23.37
N VAL A 70 3.30 -8.42 23.31
CA VAL A 70 2.20 -7.62 23.86
C VAL A 70 1.73 -8.32 25.13
N TYR A 71 1.75 -7.59 26.24
CA TYR A 71 1.43 -8.13 27.57
C TYR A 71 0.00 -7.77 27.99
N GLU A 72 -0.59 -8.65 28.80
CA GLU A 72 -1.74 -8.33 29.63
C GLU A 72 -1.29 -7.47 30.82
N SER A 73 -2.03 -6.39 31.11
CA SER A 73 -1.60 -5.33 32.03
C SER A 73 -1.40 -5.76 33.48
N ALA A 74 -1.98 -6.89 33.91
CA ALA A 74 -1.97 -7.33 35.31
C ALA A 74 -0.84 -8.34 35.63
N ASP A 75 -0.60 -9.32 34.76
CA ASP A 75 0.20 -10.51 35.12
C ASP A 75 1.47 -10.71 34.27
N GLN A 76 1.88 -9.70 33.47
CA GLN A 76 2.93 -9.84 32.45
C GLN A 76 2.72 -11.05 31.52
N LEU A 77 1.47 -11.49 31.38
CA LEU A 77 1.12 -12.62 30.54
C LEU A 77 1.14 -12.19 29.08
N ILE A 78 1.94 -12.84 28.24
CA ILE A 78 2.01 -12.52 26.80
C ILE A 78 0.67 -12.82 26.14
N ARG A 79 -0.03 -11.79 25.65
CA ARG A 79 -1.24 -11.91 24.82
C ARG A 79 -0.93 -12.30 23.38
N GLY A 80 0.26 -11.96 22.91
CA GLY A 80 0.70 -12.24 21.55
C GLY A 80 1.92 -11.42 21.16
N TYR A 81 2.20 -11.38 19.87
CA TYR A 81 3.33 -10.68 19.28
C TYR A 81 2.85 -9.67 18.25
N ARG A 82 3.46 -8.49 18.25
CA ARG A 82 3.13 -7.39 17.34
C ARG A 82 4.35 -7.03 16.50
N SER A 83 4.15 -6.86 15.20
CA SER A 83 5.12 -6.19 14.34
C SER A 83 4.51 -4.91 13.78
N GLU A 84 5.26 -3.83 13.83
CA GLU A 84 4.94 -2.59 13.11
C GLU A 84 5.72 -2.54 11.81
N VAL A 85 5.04 -2.24 10.71
CA VAL A 85 5.65 -1.98 9.42
C VAL A 85 5.73 -0.48 9.21
N LYS A 86 6.89 0.00 8.77
CA LYS A 86 7.14 1.43 8.53
C LYS A 86 7.17 1.74 7.04
N GLN A 87 6.57 2.84 6.64
CA GLN A 87 6.74 3.43 5.32
C GLN A 87 8.05 4.25 5.28
N ARG A 88 8.93 3.94 4.32
CA ARG A 88 10.18 4.69 4.06
C ARG A 88 10.06 5.65 2.88
N GLY A 89 9.06 5.44 2.04
CA GLY A 89 8.79 6.19 0.83
C GLY A 89 7.58 5.61 0.11
N GLY A 90 7.19 6.20 -1.00
CA GLY A 90 6.11 5.67 -1.83
C GLY A 90 5.78 6.59 -2.98
N ALA A 91 4.81 6.18 -3.77
CA ALA A 91 4.28 6.99 -4.85
C ALA A 91 3.65 8.30 -4.33
N LYS A 92 3.65 9.34 -5.18
CA LYS A 92 3.34 10.74 -4.81
C LYS A 92 1.90 10.96 -4.34
N GLU A 93 0.99 10.07 -4.74
CA GLU A 93 -0.41 10.04 -4.34
C GLU A 93 -0.63 9.65 -2.87
N TYR A 94 0.41 9.21 -2.15
CA TYR A 94 0.32 8.89 -0.73
C TYR A 94 1.11 9.89 0.12
N GLN A 95 0.55 10.21 1.29
CA GLN A 95 1.27 10.95 2.31
C GLN A 95 2.16 9.99 3.12
N LEU A 96 3.28 10.51 3.62
CA LEU A 96 4.15 9.77 4.54
C LEU A 96 3.64 9.85 5.98
N GLN A 97 2.87 10.88 6.30
CA GLN A 97 2.26 11.06 7.61
C GLN A 97 1.03 10.16 7.75
N ASN A 98 0.68 9.81 8.99
CA ASN A 98 -0.53 9.06 9.33
C ASN A 98 -0.65 7.69 8.64
N PHE A 99 0.50 7.08 8.29
CA PHE A 99 0.59 5.70 7.86
C PHE A 99 0.58 4.77 9.08
N HIS A 100 -0.19 3.70 9.00
CA HIS A 100 -0.19 2.63 10.01
C HIS A 100 -0.23 1.28 9.32
N TYR A 101 0.60 0.35 9.76
CA TYR A 101 0.54 -1.05 9.33
C TYR A 101 1.01 -1.94 10.49
N GLY A 102 0.03 -2.42 11.26
CA GLY A 102 0.23 -3.29 12.41
C GLY A 102 -0.17 -4.73 12.10
N ILE A 103 0.70 -5.66 12.47
CA ILE A 103 0.45 -7.11 12.40
C ILE A 103 0.46 -7.62 13.83
N PHE A 104 -0.60 -8.29 14.26
CA PHE A 104 -0.72 -8.90 15.58
C PHE A 104 -1.03 -10.38 15.48
N ARG A 105 -0.21 -11.19 16.13
CA ARG A 105 -0.34 -12.64 16.22
C ARG A 105 -0.65 -13.01 17.67
N PRO A 106 -1.91 -13.37 18.01
CA PRO A 106 -2.24 -13.78 19.36
C PRO A 106 -1.44 -15.01 19.78
N ARG A 107 -1.13 -15.11 21.07
CA ARG A 107 -0.52 -16.31 21.65
C ARG A 107 -1.49 -17.48 21.49
N ASP A 108 -0.97 -18.65 21.14
CA ASP A 108 -1.73 -19.91 21.05
C ASP A 108 -2.85 -19.91 19.97
N ARG A 109 -2.74 -19.05 18.95
CA ARG A 109 -3.69 -18.98 17.84
C ARG A 109 -2.98 -19.07 16.48
N ASN A 110 -3.63 -19.77 15.54
CA ASN A 110 -3.15 -19.95 14.16
C ASN A 110 -3.71 -18.87 13.20
N PHE A 111 -3.92 -17.65 13.70
CA PHE A 111 -4.40 -16.54 12.86
C PHE A 111 -3.70 -15.24 13.24
N GLU A 112 -3.69 -14.31 12.31
CA GLU A 112 -3.14 -12.98 12.48
C GLU A 112 -4.22 -11.94 12.27
N ARG A 113 -4.11 -10.84 13.00
CA ARG A 113 -4.91 -9.64 12.84
C ARG A 113 -4.03 -8.59 12.20
N VAL A 114 -4.53 -7.96 11.14
CA VAL A 114 -3.78 -6.94 10.40
C VAL A 114 -4.62 -5.69 10.26
N ILE A 115 -4.01 -4.54 10.51
CA ILE A 115 -4.59 -3.22 10.28
C ILE A 115 -3.61 -2.43 9.43
N ILE A 116 -4.09 -1.90 8.31
CA ILE A 116 -3.34 -1.02 7.42
C ILE A 116 -4.16 0.25 7.23
N SER A 117 -3.53 1.41 7.33
CA SER A 117 -4.14 2.71 7.02
C SER A 117 -3.14 3.55 6.25
N VAL A 118 -3.57 4.08 5.11
CA VAL A 118 -2.76 4.89 4.21
C VAL A 118 -3.51 6.20 3.95
N SER A 119 -2.78 7.32 4.04
CA SER A 119 -3.32 8.65 3.78
C SER A 119 -3.02 9.07 2.35
N MET A 120 -4.01 9.68 1.69
CA MET A 120 -3.90 10.14 0.30
C MET A 120 -3.41 11.59 0.24
N ASN A 121 -2.59 11.88 -0.77
CA ASN A 121 -2.20 13.23 -1.13
C ASN A 121 -3.20 13.82 -2.13
N VAL A 122 -4.23 14.49 -1.60
CA VAL A 122 -5.34 15.04 -2.39
C VAL A 122 -4.92 16.16 -3.34
N ALA A 123 -3.79 16.82 -3.08
CA ALA A 123 -3.20 17.80 -3.99
C ALA A 123 -2.54 17.14 -5.22
N ALA A 124 -2.15 15.86 -5.12
CA ALA A 124 -1.63 15.10 -6.24
C ALA A 124 -2.75 14.45 -7.06
N ILE A 125 -3.79 13.93 -6.39
CA ILE A 125 -4.94 13.31 -7.06
C ILE A 125 -6.18 13.32 -6.17
N CYS A 126 -7.33 13.61 -6.76
CA CYS A 126 -8.64 13.42 -6.13
C CYS A 126 -9.29 12.16 -6.71
N ILE A 127 -9.49 11.14 -5.88
CA ILE A 127 -10.24 9.91 -6.21
C ILE A 127 -11.62 10.04 -5.58
N GLY A 128 -12.67 9.98 -6.39
CA GLY A 128 -14.05 10.16 -5.94
C GLY A 128 -14.77 8.85 -5.58
N PRO A 129 -15.94 8.94 -4.91
CA PRO A 129 -16.84 7.82 -4.68
C PRO A 129 -17.20 7.01 -5.93
N ALA A 130 -17.36 7.69 -7.07
CA ALA A 130 -17.69 7.05 -8.34
C ALA A 130 -16.54 6.16 -8.85
N ASP A 131 -15.28 6.59 -8.71
CA ASP A 131 -14.11 5.80 -9.10
C ASP A 131 -14.01 4.52 -8.27
N VAL A 132 -14.21 4.63 -6.95
CA VAL A 132 -14.21 3.46 -6.04
C VAL A 132 -15.29 2.46 -6.45
N ARG A 133 -16.53 2.93 -6.67
CA ARG A 133 -17.62 2.07 -7.16
C ARG A 133 -17.33 1.45 -8.52
N GLY A 134 -16.64 2.18 -9.41
CA GLY A 134 -16.25 1.68 -10.72
C GLY A 134 -15.33 0.46 -10.66
N VAL A 135 -14.47 0.37 -9.64
CA VAL A 135 -13.48 -0.72 -9.49
C VAL A 135 -13.94 -1.82 -8.53
N PHE A 136 -14.62 -1.45 -7.45
CA PHE A 136 -15.02 -2.40 -6.40
C PHE A 136 -16.45 -2.93 -6.59
N HIS A 137 -17.28 -2.26 -7.38
CA HIS A 137 -18.70 -2.55 -7.64
C HIS A 137 -19.58 -2.53 -6.37
N GLU A 138 -19.48 -3.57 -5.55
CA GLU A 138 -20.27 -3.77 -4.33
C GLU A 138 -19.51 -3.20 -3.13
N VAL A 139 -19.69 -1.89 -2.89
CA VAL A 139 -19.19 -1.24 -1.68
C VAL A 139 -20.35 -0.77 -0.80
N ASP A 140 -20.27 -1.13 0.47
CA ASP A 140 -21.26 -0.71 1.46
C ASP A 140 -20.94 0.70 1.92
N ARG A 141 -21.94 1.58 1.92
CA ARG A 141 -21.82 2.88 2.56
C ARG A 141 -21.82 2.69 4.07
N SER A 142 -20.67 2.92 4.68
CA SER A 142 -20.53 2.95 6.14
C SER A 142 -21.00 4.31 6.62
N VAL A 143 -22.16 4.33 7.27
CA VAL A 143 -22.70 5.50 7.96
C VAL A 143 -22.22 5.43 9.41
N ASN A 144 -21.24 6.26 9.76
CA ASN A 144 -20.87 6.46 11.16
C ASN A 144 -21.57 7.74 11.65
N PRO A 145 -22.55 7.65 12.57
CA PRO A 145 -23.30 8.82 13.04
C PRO A 145 -22.44 9.85 13.79
N HIS A 146 -21.21 9.49 14.18
CA HIS A 146 -20.25 10.39 14.84
C HIS A 146 -19.17 10.93 13.90
N ALA A 147 -19.17 10.55 12.62
CA ALA A 147 -18.24 11.09 11.63
C ALA A 147 -19.03 11.77 10.50
N SER A 148 -18.74 13.04 10.23
CA SER A 148 -19.37 13.78 9.13
C SER A 148 -18.92 13.32 7.73
N TRP A 149 -17.97 12.39 7.67
CA TRP A 149 -17.33 11.94 6.43
C TRP A 149 -18.05 10.75 5.81
N SER A 150 -18.20 10.79 4.49
CA SER A 150 -18.66 9.61 3.77
C SER A 150 -17.55 8.54 3.80
N SER A 151 -17.96 7.30 4.07
CA SER A 151 -17.05 6.16 4.07
C SER A 151 -17.67 4.98 3.33
N PHE A 152 -16.84 4.24 2.62
CA PHE A 152 -17.21 2.98 1.99
C PHE A 152 -16.39 1.85 2.58
N SER A 153 -16.98 0.66 2.63
CA SER A 153 -16.28 -0.57 2.92
C SER A 153 -16.51 -1.59 1.82
N TYR A 154 -15.51 -2.43 1.60
CA TYR A 154 -15.56 -3.56 0.70
C TYR A 154 -15.14 -4.80 1.47
N ASP A 155 -16.04 -5.76 1.62
CA ASP A 155 -15.73 -7.08 2.15
C ASP A 155 -15.32 -7.98 0.97
N SER A 156 -14.09 -8.49 1.00
CA SER A 156 -13.56 -9.25 -0.13
C SER A 156 -14.26 -10.60 -0.28
N PRO A 157 -14.87 -10.91 -1.44
CA PRO A 157 -15.43 -12.23 -1.70
C PRO A 157 -14.33 -13.27 -1.94
N LYS A 158 -13.08 -12.84 -2.20
CA LYS A 158 -11.93 -13.71 -2.45
C LYS A 158 -11.10 -13.99 -1.21
N ALA A 159 -11.15 -13.10 -0.21
CA ALA A 159 -10.35 -13.17 0.99
C ALA A 159 -11.21 -13.03 2.24
N LYS A 160 -11.59 -14.17 2.83
CA LYS A 160 -12.48 -14.22 4.00
C LYS A 160 -11.87 -13.44 5.17
N GLY A 161 -12.66 -12.52 5.74
CA GLY A 161 -12.27 -11.72 6.91
C GLY A 161 -11.41 -10.51 6.58
N VAL A 162 -11.14 -10.25 5.29
CA VAL A 162 -10.48 -9.02 4.82
C VAL A 162 -11.53 -8.01 4.40
N ARG A 163 -11.44 -6.81 4.99
CA ARG A 163 -12.24 -5.64 4.66
C ARG A 163 -11.35 -4.49 4.25
N ALA A 164 -11.60 -3.90 3.08
CA ALA A 164 -11.06 -2.61 2.73
C ALA A 164 -12.02 -1.50 3.18
N TYR A 165 -11.49 -0.34 3.55
CA TYR A 165 -12.29 0.85 3.83
C TYR A 165 -11.72 2.08 3.13
N PHE A 166 -12.60 3.03 2.85
CA PHE A 166 -12.32 4.27 2.14
C PHE A 166 -12.97 5.43 2.90
N ARG A 167 -12.23 6.51 3.15
CA ARG A 167 -12.70 7.70 3.86
C ARG A 167 -12.54 8.92 2.97
N PHE A 168 -13.63 9.65 2.74
CA PHE A 168 -13.66 10.82 1.87
C PHE A 168 -13.83 12.10 2.68
N GLY A 169 -13.29 13.19 2.15
CA GLY A 169 -13.55 14.53 2.68
C GLY A 169 -14.93 15.04 2.29
N GLU A 170 -15.26 16.25 2.75
CA GLU A 170 -16.46 16.97 2.34
C GLU A 170 -16.42 17.37 0.85
N ASP A 171 -15.21 17.48 0.27
CA ASP A 171 -14.96 17.70 -1.15
C ASP A 171 -15.08 16.43 -2.01
N GLU A 172 -15.57 15.34 -1.42
CA GLU A 172 -15.67 14.01 -2.03
C GLU A 172 -14.35 13.43 -2.52
N CYS A 173 -13.20 13.96 -2.11
CA CYS A 173 -11.90 13.38 -2.43
C CYS A 173 -11.50 12.35 -1.36
N LEU A 174 -10.99 11.19 -1.79
CA LEU A 174 -10.46 10.17 -0.91
C LEU A 174 -9.31 10.75 -0.06
N ARG A 175 -9.47 10.76 1.27
CA ARG A 175 -8.46 11.21 2.22
C ARG A 175 -7.59 10.07 2.73
N GLY A 176 -8.16 8.87 2.77
CA GLY A 176 -7.42 7.70 3.19
C GLY A 176 -8.18 6.41 2.93
N PHE A 177 -7.43 5.33 2.88
CA PHE A 177 -7.97 3.99 2.76
C PHE A 177 -7.22 3.07 3.71
N GLY A 178 -7.73 1.86 3.87
CA GLY A 178 -7.03 0.87 4.65
C GLY A 178 -7.62 -0.51 4.52
N PHE A 179 -6.98 -1.44 5.20
CA PHE A 179 -7.36 -2.84 5.22
C PHE A 179 -7.43 -3.32 6.66
N PHE A 180 -8.41 -4.16 6.92
CA PHE A 180 -8.58 -4.85 8.17
C PHE A 180 -8.71 -6.34 7.88
N LYS A 181 -7.87 -7.16 8.51
CA LYS A 181 -8.03 -8.61 8.53
C LYS A 181 -8.30 -9.04 9.95
N ASN A 182 -9.49 -9.59 10.19
CA ASN A 182 -9.79 -10.28 11.42
C ASN A 182 -10.66 -11.50 11.13
N ASN A 183 -10.03 -12.68 11.18
CA ASN A 183 -10.66 -13.92 10.80
C ASN A 183 -11.56 -14.52 11.88
N LYS A 184 -11.75 -13.83 13.03
CA LYS A 184 -12.77 -14.17 14.03
C LYS A 184 -13.41 -12.92 14.63
N LYS A 185 -14.75 -12.83 14.49
CA LYS A 185 -15.58 -12.18 15.50
C LYS A 185 -15.42 -13.04 16.76
N GLU A 186 -14.89 -12.44 17.82
CA GLU A 186 -15.20 -12.94 19.17
C GLU A 186 -16.68 -12.71 19.43
#